data_AF-A0A9D0W1F0-F1
#
_entry.id   AF-A0A9D0W1F0-F1
#
_cell.length_a   1.000
_cell.length_b   1.000
_cell.length_c   1.000
_cell.angle_alpha   90.00
_cell.angle_beta   90.00
_cell.angle_gamma   90.00
#
_symmetry.space_group_name_H-M   'P 1'
#
loop_
_entity.id
_entity.type
_entity.pdbx_description
1 polymer ?
#
loop_
_entity_poly.entity_id
_entity_poly.type
_entity_poly.pdbx_seq_one_letter_code
_entity_poly.pdbx_strand_id
1 'polypeptide(L)'
;FAGRLEVALEGRYRDRPLQSLAGLRLGGQPYLRDTRGRLDVQDLVVRLSRAPVELGGDLELALARVDFPSGGLPLVEGRLAWSPARLAQPLQLELGQVAWQPAPDGDDRRGGPLTARGGQLQVDGELFYAAGGDYSLEGRLRASGTLPDAVARALQTFAEYRDGTWYLDLSGKIPVPRQ
;
A
#
# COMPACT_ATOMS: atom_id res chain seq x y z
N PHE A 1 19.13 21.12 -21.29
CA PHE A 1 17.66 21.27 -21.25
C PHE A 1 17.04 19.90 -21.43
N ALA A 2 16.48 19.30 -20.37
CA ALA A 2 15.75 18.04 -20.51
C ALA A 2 14.27 18.38 -20.70
N GLY A 3 13.81 18.36 -21.95
CA GLY A 3 12.40 18.55 -22.27
C GLY A 3 11.57 17.41 -21.67
N ARG A 4 10.43 17.74 -21.09
CA ARG A 4 9.44 16.77 -20.61
C ARG A 4 8.13 16.99 -21.35
N LEU A 5 7.54 15.90 -21.85
CA LEU A 5 6.18 15.91 -22.38
C LEU A 5 5.27 15.37 -21.28
N GLU A 6 4.37 16.23 -20.79
CA GLU A 6 3.37 15.88 -19.78
C GLU A 6 1.98 16.14 -20.37
N VAL A 7 1.06 15.22 -20.14
CA VAL A 7 -0.35 15.33 -20.52
C VAL A 7 -1.20 15.22 -19.27
N ALA A 8 -2.09 16.18 -19.06
CA ALA A 8 -3.09 16.10 -18.01
C ALA A 8 -4.10 15.01 -18.35
N LEU A 9 -4.27 14.08 -17.42
CA LEU A 9 -5.28 13.03 -17.47
C LEU A 9 -6.36 13.37 -16.46
N GLU A 10 -7.56 13.57 -16.97
CA GLU A 10 -8.78 13.63 -16.16
C GLU A 10 -9.68 12.49 -16.63
N GLY A 11 -10.15 11.68 -15.69
CA GLY A 11 -10.95 10.53 -16.02
C GLY A 11 -11.78 10.05 -14.84
N ARG A 12 -12.46 8.93 -15.06
CA ARG A 12 -13.20 8.24 -14.03
C ARG A 12 -12.84 6.76 -14.04
N TYR A 13 -12.70 6.19 -12.86
CA TYR A 13 -12.55 4.76 -12.66
C TYR A 13 -13.74 4.26 -11.85
N ARG A 14 -14.60 3.43 -12.45
CA ARG A 14 -15.90 3.02 -11.87
C ARG A 14 -16.68 4.20 -11.29
N ASP A 15 -16.87 5.23 -12.12
CA ASP A 15 -17.53 6.51 -11.80
C ASP A 15 -16.85 7.42 -10.76
N ARG A 16 -15.70 7.01 -10.21
CA ARG A 16 -14.91 7.84 -9.28
C ARG A 16 -13.89 8.68 -10.02
N PRO A 17 -13.77 9.99 -9.74
CA PRO A 17 -12.83 10.85 -10.44
C PRO A 17 -11.39 10.44 -10.14
N LEU A 18 -10.55 10.52 -11.18
CA LEU A 18 -9.11 10.33 -11.12
C LEU A 18 -8.45 11.44 -11.93
N GLN A 19 -7.46 12.08 -11.34
CA GLN A 19 -6.68 13.15 -11.96
C GLN A 19 -5.20 12.84 -11.81
N SER A 20 -4.43 13.10 -12.86
CA SER A 20 -2.98 12.88 -12.86
C SER A 20 -2.29 13.63 -14.00
N LEU A 21 -0.99 13.89 -13.87
CA LEU A 21 -0.13 14.29 -14.97
C LEU A 21 0.68 13.08 -15.43
N ALA A 22 0.45 12.59 -16.64
CA ALA A 22 1.23 11.51 -17.22
C ALA A 22 2.37 12.05 -18.07
N GLY A 23 3.55 11.43 -17.97
CA GLY A 23 4.69 11.79 -18.79
C GLY A 23 5.63 10.63 -19.06
N LEU A 24 6.60 10.87 -19.94
CA LEU A 24 7.68 9.94 -20.27
C LEU A 24 9.02 10.57 -19.90
N ARG A 25 9.89 9.80 -19.24
CA ARG A 25 11.30 10.19 -19.03
C ARG A 25 12.09 10.09 -20.33
N LEU A 26 13.23 10.78 -20.38
CA LEU A 26 14.28 10.52 -21.36
C LEU A 26 14.77 9.08 -21.15
N GLY A 27 14.39 8.18 -22.06
CA GLY A 27 14.52 6.72 -21.89
C GLY A 27 13.20 5.95 -21.99
N GLY A 28 12.07 6.64 -22.18
CA GLY A 28 10.77 6.02 -22.47
C GLY A 28 10.03 5.46 -21.25
N GLN A 29 10.56 5.63 -20.04
CA GLN A 29 9.92 5.16 -18.82
C GLN A 29 8.72 6.05 -18.46
N PRO A 30 7.50 5.47 -18.35
CA PRO A 30 6.33 6.24 -17.97
C PRO A 30 6.34 6.61 -16.49
N TYR A 31 5.74 7.75 -16.20
CA TYR A 31 5.46 8.19 -14.84
C TYR A 31 4.13 8.92 -14.76
N LEU A 32 3.57 8.93 -13.56
CA LEU A 32 2.46 9.80 -13.17
C LEU A 32 2.94 10.78 -12.10
N ARG A 33 2.37 11.98 -12.07
CA ARG A 33 2.60 13.01 -11.04
C ARG A 33 1.29 13.63 -10.60
N ASP A 34 1.29 14.17 -9.39
CA ASP A 34 0.16 14.88 -8.80
C ASP A 34 -1.16 14.08 -8.92
N THR A 35 -1.07 12.77 -8.64
CA THR A 35 -2.19 11.85 -8.83
C THR A 35 -3.13 11.92 -7.64
N ARG A 36 -4.39 12.25 -7.92
CA ARG A 36 -5.46 12.33 -6.95
C ARG A 36 -6.64 11.50 -7.38
N GLY A 37 -7.20 10.72 -6.47
CA GLY A 37 -8.39 9.93 -6.78
C GLY A 37 -8.77 8.99 -5.65
N ARG A 38 -9.83 8.24 -5.90
CA ARG A 38 -10.31 7.20 -4.97
C ARG A 38 -10.61 5.93 -5.74
N LEU A 39 -10.11 4.81 -5.25
CA LEU A 39 -10.29 3.48 -5.82
C LEU A 39 -10.92 2.56 -4.79
N ASP A 40 -11.56 1.49 -5.24
CA ASP A 40 -11.83 0.35 -4.38
C ASP A 40 -10.51 -0.40 -4.14
N VAL A 41 -10.16 -0.71 -2.90
CA VAL A 41 -8.90 -1.39 -2.58
C VAL A 41 -8.84 -2.79 -3.20
N GLN A 42 -9.98 -3.47 -3.36
CA GLN A 42 -10.05 -4.81 -3.95
C GLN A 42 -9.60 -4.81 -5.41
N ASP A 43 -9.91 -3.72 -6.14
CA ASP A 43 -9.50 -3.58 -7.54
C ASP A 43 -7.98 -3.50 -7.69
N LEU A 44 -7.28 -2.96 -6.68
CA LEU A 44 -5.82 -2.94 -6.66
C LEU A 44 -5.27 -4.35 -6.41
N VAL A 45 -5.82 -5.06 -5.42
CA VAL A 45 -5.37 -6.41 -5.04
C VAL A 45 -5.53 -7.40 -6.18
N VAL A 46 -6.68 -7.42 -6.85
CA VAL A 46 -6.97 -8.33 -7.98
C VAL A 46 -6.01 -8.10 -9.15
N ARG A 47 -5.55 -6.85 -9.34
CA ARG A 47 -4.61 -6.50 -10.41
C ARG A 47 -3.15 -6.77 -10.04
N LEU A 48 -2.76 -6.48 -8.81
CA LEU A 48 -1.37 -6.54 -8.38
C LEU A 48 -0.97 -7.91 -7.82
N SER A 49 -1.92 -8.71 -7.34
CA SER A 49 -1.61 -9.99 -6.70
C SER A 49 -2.60 -11.08 -7.10
N ARG A 50 -2.12 -12.32 -7.14
CA ARG A 50 -2.98 -13.52 -7.20
C ARG A 50 -3.31 -14.06 -5.81
N ALA A 51 -3.08 -13.26 -4.77
CA ALA A 51 -3.28 -13.70 -3.40
C ALA A 51 -4.78 -13.88 -3.14
N PRO A 52 -5.21 -14.97 -2.48
CA PRO A 52 -6.61 -15.17 -2.09
C PRO A 52 -6.96 -14.29 -0.88
N VAL A 53 -6.90 -12.98 -1.10
CA VAL A 53 -7.16 -11.95 -0.10
C VAL A 53 -8.33 -11.12 -0.57
N GLU A 54 -9.28 -10.92 0.34
CA GLU A 54 -10.42 -10.04 0.12
C GLU A 54 -10.27 -8.84 1.04
N LEU A 55 -10.10 -7.67 0.44
CA LEU A 55 -10.00 -6.40 1.13
C LEU A 55 -11.27 -5.58 0.88
N GLY A 56 -11.77 -4.93 1.91
CA GLY A 56 -12.90 -4.01 1.82
C GLY A 56 -12.48 -2.57 2.06
N GLY A 57 -13.15 -1.64 1.39
CA GLY A 57 -13.01 -0.20 1.63
C GLY A 57 -12.38 0.57 0.48
N ASP A 58 -12.25 1.88 0.69
CA ASP A 58 -11.76 2.79 -0.35
C ASP A 58 -10.32 3.18 -0.11
N LEU A 59 -9.52 3.14 -1.16
CA LEU A 59 -8.17 3.67 -1.20
C LEU A 59 -8.18 5.07 -1.81
N GLU A 60 -7.92 6.07 -0.98
CA GLU A 60 -7.67 7.44 -1.41
C GLU A 60 -6.19 7.64 -1.75
N LEU A 61 -5.97 8.25 -2.91
CA LEU A 61 -4.66 8.53 -3.49
C LEU A 61 -4.40 10.03 -3.43
N ALA A 62 -3.29 10.42 -2.81
CA ALA A 62 -2.71 11.74 -2.91
C ALA A 62 -1.21 11.58 -3.18
N LEU A 63 -0.88 11.16 -4.40
CA LEU A 63 0.46 10.75 -4.78
C LEU A 63 1.19 11.90 -5.48
N ALA A 64 2.39 12.22 -5.01
CA ALA A 64 3.28 13.16 -5.66
C ALA A 64 3.84 12.57 -6.95
N ARG A 65 4.17 11.27 -6.93
CA ARG A 65 4.79 10.57 -8.06
C ARG A 65 4.44 9.08 -8.07
N VAL A 66 4.30 8.54 -9.27
CA VAL A 66 4.29 7.10 -9.52
C VAL A 66 5.23 6.82 -10.68
N ASP A 67 6.22 5.97 -10.44
CA ASP A 67 7.16 5.54 -11.47
C ASP A 67 6.86 4.11 -11.89
N PHE A 68 6.84 3.88 -13.19
CA PHE A 68 6.61 2.56 -13.78
C PHE A 68 7.94 2.04 -14.33
N PRO A 69 8.70 1.27 -13.55
CA PRO A 69 9.90 0.61 -14.05
C PRO A 69 9.55 -0.34 -15.21
N SER A 70 10.54 -0.70 -16.01
CA SER A 70 10.39 -1.61 -17.16
C SER A 70 9.90 -3.02 -16.79
N GLY A 71 9.77 -3.32 -15.50
CA GLY A 71 9.11 -4.49 -14.95
C GLY A 71 8.97 -4.34 -13.44
N GLY A 72 8.08 -5.12 -12.84
CA GLY A 72 7.88 -5.10 -11.38
C GLY A 72 6.74 -4.21 -10.90
N LEU A 73 6.77 -3.89 -9.61
CA LEU A 73 5.78 -3.03 -8.96
C LEU A 73 6.05 -1.56 -9.28
N PRO A 74 4.99 -0.73 -9.41
CA PRO A 74 5.14 0.71 -9.52
C PRO A 74 5.71 1.28 -8.22
N LEU A 75 6.61 2.27 -8.32
CA LEU A 75 7.18 2.97 -7.17
C LEU A 75 6.37 4.24 -6.89
N VAL A 76 5.67 4.26 -5.76
CA VAL A 76 4.79 5.36 -5.37
C VAL A 76 5.43 6.28 -4.34
N GLU A 77 5.15 7.57 -4.45
CA GLU A 77 5.51 8.60 -3.49
C GLU A 77 4.28 9.44 -3.16
N GLY A 78 4.07 9.76 -1.89
CA GLY A 78 3.00 10.63 -1.41
C GLY A 78 2.21 9.97 -0.30
N ARG A 79 0.87 10.07 -0.34
CA ARG A 79 -0.01 9.54 0.69
C ARG A 79 -1.05 8.60 0.11
N LEU A 80 -1.19 7.46 0.78
CA LEU A 80 -2.22 6.46 0.58
C LEU A 80 -3.05 6.37 1.86
N ALA A 81 -4.37 6.50 1.75
CA ALA A 81 -5.28 6.35 2.88
C ALA A 81 -6.39 5.37 2.54
N TRP A 82 -6.48 4.28 3.30
CA TRP A 82 -7.47 3.23 3.12
C TRP A 82 -8.51 3.29 4.24
N SER A 83 -9.79 3.51 3.89
CA SER A 83 -10.88 3.62 4.85
C SER A 83 -12.26 3.29 4.24
N PRO A 84 -13.17 2.64 5.00
CA PRO A 84 -12.85 1.85 6.17
C PRO A 84 -12.00 0.65 5.77
N ALA A 85 -10.85 0.45 6.41
CA ALA A 85 -9.91 -0.61 6.10
C ALA A 85 -10.34 -1.94 6.71
N ARG A 86 -10.57 -2.93 5.86
CA ARG A 86 -11.09 -4.25 6.27
C ARG A 86 -10.38 -5.37 5.55
N LEU A 87 -9.92 -6.35 6.29
CA LEU A 87 -9.52 -7.64 5.76
C LEU A 87 -10.73 -8.57 5.95
N ALA A 88 -11.32 -9.05 4.86
CA ALA A 88 -12.47 -9.97 4.89
C ALA A 88 -12.02 -11.43 4.77
N GLN A 89 -10.96 -11.69 3.99
CA GLN A 89 -10.32 -13.01 3.85
C GLN A 89 -8.80 -12.91 3.82
N PRO A 90 -8.06 -13.90 4.39
CA PRO A 90 -8.55 -15.18 4.92
C PRO A 90 -9.15 -15.08 6.33
N LEU A 91 -9.05 -13.91 6.96
CA LEU A 91 -9.56 -13.64 8.30
C LEU A 91 -10.35 -12.33 8.27
N GLN A 92 -11.36 -12.23 9.14
CA GLN A 92 -12.15 -11.01 9.29
C GLN A 92 -11.48 -10.11 10.32
N LEU A 93 -11.03 -8.94 9.90
CA LEU A 93 -10.37 -7.95 10.73
C LEU A 93 -10.70 -6.54 10.25
N GLU A 94 -11.26 -5.74 11.16
CA GLU A 94 -11.51 -4.32 10.93
C GLU A 94 -10.29 -3.52 11.40
N LEU A 95 -9.59 -2.85 10.48
CA LEU A 95 -8.42 -2.00 10.75
C LEU A 95 -8.78 -0.52 10.90
N GLY A 96 -10.00 -0.13 10.54
CA GLY A 96 -10.51 1.23 10.68
C GLY A 96 -9.97 2.16 9.60
N GLN A 97 -8.93 2.92 9.88
CA GLN A 97 -8.26 3.79 8.92
C GLN A 97 -6.79 3.41 8.86
N VAL A 98 -6.33 3.01 7.67
CA VAL A 98 -4.92 2.74 7.40
C VAL A 98 -4.35 3.90 6.59
N ALA A 99 -3.18 4.41 6.97
CA ALA A 99 -2.48 5.44 6.23
C ALA A 99 -1.02 5.07 6.06
N TRP A 100 -0.51 5.21 4.83
CA TRP A 100 0.89 5.01 4.48
C TRP A 100 1.41 6.19 3.68
N GLN A 101 2.63 6.61 3.98
CA GLN A 101 3.28 7.73 3.32
C GLN A 101 4.62 7.30 2.73
N PRO A 102 4.61 6.60 1.58
CA PRO A 102 5.84 6.18 0.94
C PRO A 102 6.63 7.38 0.41
N ALA A 103 7.93 7.33 0.64
CA ALA A 103 8.94 8.23 0.11
C ALA A 103 10.10 7.43 -0.50
N PRO A 104 10.95 8.04 -1.34
CA PRO A 104 12.17 7.40 -1.83
C PRO A 104 13.08 6.92 -0.69
N ASP A 105 13.51 5.67 -0.76
CA ASP A 105 14.50 5.05 0.14
C ASP A 105 15.59 4.36 -0.70
N GLY A 106 16.28 5.16 -1.52
CA GLY A 106 17.11 4.67 -2.63
C GLY A 106 16.38 4.69 -3.97
N ASP A 107 17.04 4.18 -5.00
CA ASP A 107 16.59 4.35 -6.39
C ASP A 107 15.32 3.50 -6.69
N ASP A 108 15.34 2.23 -6.32
CA ASP A 108 14.33 1.22 -6.65
C ASP A 108 13.43 0.80 -5.47
N ARG A 109 13.57 1.49 -4.33
CA ARG A 109 12.84 1.21 -3.10
C ARG A 109 12.05 2.43 -2.62
N ARG A 110 10.91 2.16 -2.03
CA ARG A 110 10.05 3.14 -1.37
C ARG A 110 9.75 2.66 0.03
N GLY A 111 9.66 3.58 0.97
CA GLY A 111 9.28 3.25 2.33
C GLY A 111 8.76 4.44 3.10
N GLY A 112 8.20 4.16 4.26
CA GLY A 112 7.72 5.20 5.14
C GLY A 112 6.71 4.70 6.18
N PRO A 113 6.22 5.62 7.02
CA PRO A 113 5.38 5.28 8.15
C PRO A 113 4.03 4.71 7.67
N LEU A 114 3.66 3.58 8.25
CA LEU A 114 2.38 2.90 8.12
C LEU A 114 1.66 2.94 9.46
N THR A 115 0.42 3.42 9.46
CA THR A 115 -0.41 3.48 10.66
C THR A 115 -1.79 2.88 10.40
N ALA A 116 -2.36 2.22 11.41
CA ALA A 116 -3.76 1.81 11.43
C ALA A 116 -4.41 2.29 12.75
N ARG A 117 -5.61 2.86 12.68
CA ARG A 117 -6.34 3.43 13.83
C ARG A 117 -7.85 3.23 13.70
N GLY A 118 -8.55 3.22 14.84
CA GLY A 118 -10.03 3.17 14.87
C GLY A 118 -10.65 1.81 14.53
N GLY A 119 -9.83 0.77 14.36
CA GLY A 119 -10.26 -0.63 14.22
C GLY A 119 -9.96 -1.47 15.46
N GLN A 120 -10.04 -2.79 15.29
CA GLN A 120 -9.73 -3.79 16.33
C GLN A 120 -8.23 -3.83 16.66
N LEU A 121 -7.38 -3.42 15.72
CA LEU A 121 -5.92 -3.41 15.84
C LEU A 121 -5.37 -2.03 15.49
N GLN A 122 -4.57 -1.46 16.39
CA GLN A 122 -3.74 -0.31 16.12
C GLN A 122 -2.38 -0.79 15.62
N VAL A 123 -1.88 -0.16 14.56
CA VAL A 123 -0.58 -0.47 13.97
C VAL A 123 0.24 0.80 13.90
N ASP A 124 1.49 0.73 14.35
CA ASP A 124 2.50 1.78 14.22
C ASP A 124 3.79 1.16 13.71
N GLY A 125 4.12 1.40 12.45
CA GLY A 125 5.28 0.77 11.83
C GLY A 125 5.80 1.51 10.61
N GLU A 126 6.73 0.87 9.93
CA GLU A 126 7.34 1.30 8.69
C GLU A 126 7.23 0.18 7.67
N LEU A 127 6.69 0.52 6.50
CA LEU A 127 6.57 -0.40 5.37
C LEU A 127 7.53 0.06 4.29
N PHE A 128 8.35 -0.87 3.80
CA PHE A 128 9.24 -0.69 2.68
C PHE A 128 8.94 -1.72 1.60
N TYR A 129 9.10 -1.34 0.34
CA TYR A 129 9.04 -2.25 -0.79
C TYR A 129 9.93 -1.80 -1.95
N ALA A 130 10.37 -2.74 -2.75
CA ALA A 130 11.15 -2.52 -3.96
C ALA A 130 10.36 -2.87 -5.22
N ALA A 131 10.77 -2.32 -6.36
CA ALA A 131 10.19 -2.64 -7.66
C ALA A 131 10.21 -4.15 -7.97
N GLY A 132 11.24 -4.87 -7.51
CA GLY A 132 11.36 -6.32 -7.63
C GLY A 132 10.38 -7.14 -6.80
N GLY A 133 9.54 -6.50 -5.98
CA GLY A 133 8.53 -7.13 -5.13
C GLY A 133 9.00 -7.43 -3.71
N ASP A 134 10.28 -7.30 -3.40
CA ASP A 134 10.78 -7.48 -2.03
C ASP A 134 10.18 -6.41 -1.11
N TYR A 135 9.71 -6.83 0.07
CA TYR A 135 9.12 -5.93 1.05
C TYR A 135 9.57 -6.24 2.47
N SER A 136 9.54 -5.24 3.33
CA SER A 136 9.68 -5.38 4.78
C SER A 136 8.67 -4.51 5.51
N LEU A 137 8.11 -5.03 6.59
CA LEU A 137 7.19 -4.35 7.49
C LEU A 137 7.66 -4.58 8.92
N GLU A 138 8.09 -3.50 9.56
CA GLU A 138 8.45 -3.48 10.96
C GLU A 138 7.45 -2.63 11.73
N GLY A 139 6.95 -3.11 12.86
CA GLY A 139 5.97 -2.31 13.59
C GLY A 139 5.52 -2.88 14.92
N ARG A 140 4.75 -2.06 15.62
CA ARG A 140 4.09 -2.37 16.88
C ARG A 140 2.59 -2.46 16.65
N LEU A 141 1.98 -3.50 17.19
CA LEU A 141 0.55 -3.72 17.12
C LEU A 141 -0.04 -3.79 18.52
N ARG A 142 -1.18 -3.12 18.70
CA ARG A 142 -1.92 -3.12 19.96
C ARG A 142 -3.39 -3.38 19.68
N ALA A 143 -3.98 -4.32 20.40
CA ALA A 143 -5.41 -4.56 20.34
C ALA A 143 -6.16 -3.37 20.95
N SER A 144 -7.20 -2.89 20.28
CA SER A 144 -8.11 -1.86 20.82
C SER A 144 -9.34 -2.47 21.51
N GLY A 145 -9.46 -3.80 21.48
CA GLY A 145 -10.56 -4.57 22.04
C GLY A 145 -10.32 -6.07 21.84
N THR A 146 -11.37 -6.88 21.92
CA THR A 146 -11.25 -8.32 21.67
C THR A 146 -10.91 -8.59 20.20
N LEU A 147 -9.77 -9.23 19.97
CA LEU A 147 -9.39 -9.72 18.64
C LEU A 147 -10.08 -11.06 18.37
N PRO A 148 -10.47 -11.35 17.12
CA PRO A 148 -10.89 -12.70 16.75
C PRO A 148 -9.77 -13.72 17.00
N ASP A 149 -10.11 -14.92 17.47
CA ASP A 149 -9.13 -15.97 17.82
C ASP A 149 -8.19 -16.32 16.66
N ALA A 150 -8.69 -16.27 15.42
CA ALA A 150 -7.86 -16.48 14.23
C ALA A 150 -6.76 -15.40 14.09
N VAL A 151 -7.09 -14.14 14.37
CA VAL A 151 -6.14 -13.02 14.34
C VAL A 151 -5.14 -13.14 15.47
N ALA A 152 -5.61 -13.45 16.69
CA ALA A 152 -4.72 -13.63 17.83
C ALA A 152 -3.69 -14.75 17.59
N ARG A 153 -4.12 -15.89 17.03
CA ARG A 153 -3.23 -17.00 16.65
C ARG A 153 -2.24 -16.61 15.54
N ALA A 154 -2.70 -15.87 14.53
CA ALA A 154 -1.81 -15.36 13.49
C ALA A 154 -0.73 -14.44 14.08
N LEU A 155 -1.10 -13.51 14.96
CA LEU A 155 -0.14 -12.62 15.63
C LEU A 155 0.86 -13.40 16.49
N GLN A 156 0.44 -14.45 17.19
CA GLN A 156 1.35 -15.32 17.93
C GLN A 156 2.37 -16.05 17.04
N THR A 157 2.05 -16.27 15.76
CA THR A 157 2.94 -16.94 14.81
C THR A 157 3.97 -15.98 14.21
N PHE A 158 3.56 -14.72 13.98
CA PHE A 158 4.33 -13.76 13.20
C PHE A 158 4.92 -12.60 14.00
N ALA A 159 4.55 -12.45 15.27
CA ALA A 159 4.97 -11.34 16.11
C ALA A 159 5.39 -11.81 17.51
N GLU A 160 6.38 -11.11 18.08
CA GLU A 160 6.78 -11.30 19.47
C GLU A 160 5.88 -10.47 20.38
N TYR A 161 5.24 -11.09 21.38
CA TYR A 161 4.38 -10.38 22.32
C TYR A 161 5.16 -10.01 23.59
N ARG A 162 5.25 -8.70 23.89
CA ARG A 162 5.90 -8.16 25.10
C ARG A 162 5.10 -6.98 25.63
N ASP A 163 4.81 -7.00 26.93
CA ASP A 163 4.18 -5.89 27.67
C ASP A 163 2.91 -5.31 27.01
N GLY A 164 2.00 -6.18 26.56
CA GLY A 164 0.75 -5.73 25.94
C GLY A 164 0.85 -5.30 24.48
N THR A 165 2.03 -5.47 23.86
CA THR A 165 2.31 -5.05 22.48
C THR A 165 2.88 -6.21 21.68
N TRP A 166 2.37 -6.40 20.47
CA TRP A 166 2.99 -7.30 19.49
C TRP A 166 4.02 -6.54 18.67
N TYR A 167 5.22 -7.08 18.56
CA TYR A 167 6.30 -6.57 17.73
C TYR A 167 6.41 -7.43 16.49
N LEU A 168 6.17 -6.81 15.34
CA LEU A 168 6.16 -7.43 14.03
C LEU A 168 7.42 -7.05 13.28
N ASP A 169 8.07 -8.06 12.73
CA ASP A 169 9.12 -7.94 11.74
C ASP A 169 8.82 -8.98 10.65
N LEU A 170 8.30 -8.49 9.52
CA LEU A 170 7.94 -9.31 8.38
C LEU A 170 8.75 -8.88 7.18
N SER A 171 9.34 -9.83 6.50
CA SER A 171 9.92 -9.63 5.17
C SER A 171 9.41 -10.70 4.22
N GLY A 172 9.38 -10.39 2.94
CA GLY A 172 8.91 -11.32 1.93
C GLY A 172 9.00 -10.76 0.52
N LYS A 173 8.33 -11.43 -0.41
CA LYS A 173 8.31 -11.06 -1.82
C LYS A 173 6.89 -11.09 -2.37
N ILE A 174 6.43 -9.96 -2.87
CA ILE A 174 5.19 -9.83 -3.63
C ILE A 174 5.45 -10.40 -5.04
N PRO A 175 4.64 -11.36 -5.51
CA PRO A 175 4.76 -11.85 -6.88
C PRO A 175 4.52 -10.71 -7.87
N VAL A 176 5.54 -10.41 -8.68
CA VAL A 176 5.41 -9.42 -9.76
C VAL A 176 4.94 -10.11 -11.05
N PRO A 177 4.01 -9.50 -11.82
CA PRO A 177 3.67 -10.00 -13.14
C PRO A 177 4.93 -10.06 -14.01
N ARG A 178 5.18 -11.20 -14.67
CA ARG A 178 6.15 -11.28 -15.77
C ARG A 178 5.50 -10.55 -16.97
N GLN A 179 6.19 -9.55 -17.50
CA GLN A 179 5.82 -8.94 -18.78
C GLN A 179 6.11 -9.90 -19.93
#